data_AF-A0A1S2R5S5-F1
#
_entry.id   AF-A0A1S2R5S5-F1
#
_cell.length_a   1.000
_cell.length_b   1.000
_cell.length_c   1.000
_cell.angle_alpha   90.00
_cell.angle_beta   90.00
_cell.angle_gamma   90.00
#
_symmetry.space_group_name_H-M   'P 1'
#
loop_
_entity.id
_entity.type
_entity.pdbx_description
1 polymer ?
#
loop_
_entity_poly.entity_id
_entity_poly.type
_entity_poly.pdbx_seq_one_letter_code
_entity_poly.pdbx_strand_id
1 'polypeptide(L)' 'MRIRILLLLTLIYFHFSTIASAETSLTAAFIRDHQLWLKKDGQEIQLTKDRYVYSPKWSYDGRFIGIHT' A
#
# COMPACT_ATOMS: atom_id res chain seq x y z
N MET A 1 47.38 0.43 -2.43
CA MET A 1 46.19 1.31 -2.25
C MET A 1 45.11 1.08 -3.30
N ARG A 2 45.44 1.10 -4.60
CA ARG A 2 44.45 1.00 -5.70
C ARG A 2 43.60 -0.30 -5.69
N ILE A 3 44.20 -1.45 -5.41
CA ILE A 3 43.50 -2.75 -5.34
C ILE A 3 42.49 -2.83 -4.18
N ARG A 4 42.84 -2.25 -3.02
CA ARG A 4 41.93 -2.21 -1.85
C ARG A 4 40.69 -1.36 -2.14
N ILE A 5 40.87 -0.26 -2.87
CA ILE A 5 39.78 0.63 -3.30
C ILE A 5 38.88 -0.11 -4.30
N LEU A 6 39.47 -0.81 -5.28
CA LEU A 6 38.71 -1.62 -6.24
C LEU A 6 37.88 -2.72 -5.56
N LEU A 7 38.46 -3.41 -4.57
CA LEU A 7 37.75 -4.42 -3.77
C LEU A 7 36.58 -3.85 -2.97
N LEU A 8 36.78 -2.69 -2.33
CA LEU A 8 35.72 -2.00 -1.60
C LEU A 8 34.57 -1.59 -2.53
N LEU A 9 34.88 -1.06 -3.71
CA LEU A 9 33.88 -0.69 -4.70
C LEU A 9 33.08 -1.90 -5.18
N THR A 10 33.74 -3.03 -5.48
CA THR A 10 33.02 -4.25 -5.88
C THR A 10 32.09 -4.79 -4.79
N LEU A 11 32.51 -4.70 -3.53
CA LEU A 11 31.70 -5.16 -2.39
C LEU A 11 30.44 -4.28 -2.22
N ILE A 12 30.61 -2.96 -2.35
CA ILE A 12 29.53 -1.97 -2.32
C ILE A 12 28.52 -2.26 -3.43
N TYR A 13 28.95 -2.41 -4.68
CA TYR A 13 28.07 -2.68 -5.82
C TYR A 13 27.25 -3.97 -5.66
N PHE A 14 27.81 -5.01 -5.04
CA PHE A 14 27.10 -6.27 -4.81
C PHE A 14 26.00 -6.14 -3.72
N HIS A 15 26.22 -5.29 -2.72
CA HIS A 15 25.23 -5.01 -1.67
C HIS A 15 24.07 -4.10 -2.12
N PHE A 16 24.26 -3.29 -3.17
CA PHE A 16 23.21 -2.42 -3.73
C PHE A 16 22.36 -3.10 -4.81
N SER A 17 21.97 -4.36 -4.60
CA SER A 17 20.95 -5.00 -5.44
C SER A 17 19.58 -4.41 -5.12
N THR A 18 19.20 -3.32 -5.79
CA THR A 18 17.88 -2.68 -5.65
C THR A 18 16.83 -3.48 -6.44
N ILE A 19 16.35 -4.58 -5.87
CA ILE A 19 15.13 -5.24 -6.35
C ILE A 19 13.95 -4.54 -5.68
N ALA A 20 13.54 -3.39 -6.22
CA ALA A 20 12.31 -2.72 -5.82
C ALA A 20 11.20 -3.10 -6.80
N SER A 21 10.25 -3.93 -6.36
CA SER A 21 8.99 -4.14 -7.09
C SER A 21 7.95 -3.15 -6.57
N ALA A 22 7.48 -2.26 -7.43
CA ALA A 22 6.45 -1.27 -7.13
C ALA A 22 5.07 -1.68 -7.66
N GLU A 23 4.86 -2.96 -8.01
CA GLU A 23 3.54 -3.48 -8.33
C GLU A 23 2.72 -3.62 -7.03
N THR A 24 2.12 -2.52 -6.61
CA THR A 24 1.16 -2.52 -5.51
C THR A 24 -0.23 -2.70 -6.08
N SER A 25 -1.01 -3.64 -5.56
CA SER A 25 -2.39 -3.78 -5.99
C SER A 25 -3.21 -2.54 -5.63
N LEU A 26 -3.83 -1.94 -6.63
CA LEU A 26 -4.65 -0.75 -6.44
C LEU A 26 -5.85 -1.10 -5.54
N THR A 27 -5.98 -0.37 -4.45
CA THR A 27 -7.09 -0.51 -3.51
C THR A 27 -7.85 0.80 -3.44
N ALA A 28 -9.19 0.74 -3.44
CA ALA A 28 -10.05 1.91 -3.33
C ALA A 28 -11.22 1.64 -2.38
N ALA A 29 -11.62 2.65 -1.60
CA ALA A 29 -12.82 2.59 -0.77
C ALA A 29 -13.87 3.57 -1.31
N PHE A 30 -15.13 3.16 -1.30
CA PHE A 30 -16.24 3.96 -1.78
C PHE A 30 -17.54 3.63 -1.02
N ILE A 31 -18.54 4.50 -1.15
CA ILE A 31 -19.86 4.33 -0.55
C ILE A 31 -20.83 3.87 -1.63
N ARG A 32 -21.58 2.80 -1.36
CA ARG A 32 -22.70 2.30 -2.19
C ARG A 32 -23.81 1.83 -1.27
N ASP A 33 -25.03 2.30 -1.52
CA ASP A 33 -26.20 2.05 -0.68
C ASP A 33 -25.95 2.38 0.80
N HIS A 34 -25.25 3.50 1.05
CA HIS A 34 -24.82 3.97 2.38
C HIS A 34 -23.85 3.05 3.14
N GLN A 35 -23.42 1.96 2.51
CA GLN A 35 -22.46 1.02 3.06
C GLN A 35 -21.06 1.31 2.51
N LEU A 36 -20.05 0.96 3.30
CA LEU A 36 -18.64 1.06 2.91
C LEU A 36 -18.22 -0.18 2.14
N TRP A 37 -17.62 0.03 0.98
CA TRP A 37 -17.10 -1.00 0.11
C TRP A 37 -15.62 -0.79 -0.16
N LEU A 38 -14.90 -1.89 -0.35
CA LEU A 38 -13.49 -1.95 -0.70
C LEU A 38 -13.35 -2.65 -2.06
N LYS A 39 -12.72 -2.00 -3.03
CA LYS A 39 -12.27 -2.64 -4.26
C LYS A 39 -10.78 -2.95 -4.15
N LYS A 40 -10.42 -4.22 -4.26
CA LYS A 40 -9.03 -4.69 -4.20
C LYS A 40 -8.86 -5.86 -5.16
N ASP A 41 -7.81 -5.86 -5.96
CA ASP A 41 -7.49 -6.95 -6.91
C ASP A 41 -8.66 -7.30 -7.84
N GLY A 42 -9.43 -6.28 -8.26
CA GLY A 42 -10.62 -6.44 -9.10
C GLY A 42 -11.87 -6.94 -8.37
N GLN A 43 -11.77 -7.34 -7.10
CA GLN A 43 -12.88 -7.80 -6.27
C GLN A 43 -13.47 -6.66 -5.44
N GLU A 44 -14.78 -6.72 -5.19
CA GLU A 44 -15.48 -5.78 -4.31
C GLU A 44 -15.93 -6.48 -3.04
N ILE A 45 -15.59 -5.91 -1.89
CA ILE A 45 -15.85 -6.45 -0.56
C ILE A 45 -16.63 -5.41 0.23
N GLN A 46 -17.80 -5.78 0.73
CA GLN A 46 -18.59 -4.93 1.62
C GLN A 46 -18.02 -5.00 3.04
N LEU A 47 -17.66 -3.85 3.63
CA LEU A 47 -17.05 -3.77 4.95
C LEU A 47 -18.06 -3.48 6.07
N THR A 48 -19.15 -2.77 5.77
CA THR A 48 -20.20 -2.47 6.76
C THR A 48 -21.54 -3.03 6.31
N LYS A 49 -22.35 -3.46 7.27
CA LYS A 49 -23.76 -3.80 7.09
C LYS A 49 -24.60 -2.96 8.06
N ASP A 50 -25.74 -2.47 7.58
CA ASP A 50 -26.75 -1.73 8.37
C ASP A 50 -26.20 -0.53 9.16
N ARG A 51 -25.27 0.21 8.53
CA ARG A 51 -24.63 1.38 9.14
C ARG A 51 -24.29 2.38 8.06
N TYR A 52 -24.90 3.55 8.16
CA TYR A 52 -24.70 4.67 7.26
C TYR A 52 -23.29 5.25 7.42
N VAL A 53 -22.49 5.18 6.37
CA VAL A 53 -21.14 5.75 6.32
C VAL A 53 -21.13 6.88 5.29
N TYR A 54 -20.75 8.08 5.70
CA TYR A 54 -20.76 9.26 4.82
C TYR A 54 -19.37 9.83 4.50
N SER A 55 -18.37 9.59 5.35
CA SER A 55 -17.04 10.20 5.19
C SER A 55 -15.92 9.29 5.70
N PRO A 56 -15.69 8.13 5.05
CA PRO A 56 -14.57 7.26 5.39
C PRO A 56 -13.26 8.00 5.09
N LYS A 57 -12.28 7.89 5.99
CA LYS A 57 -10.94 8.48 5.82
C LYS A 57 -9.89 7.38 5.91
N TRP A 58 -9.00 7.35 4.94
CA TRP A 58 -7.83 6.48 4.98
C TRP A 58 -6.82 6.98 6.02
N SER A 59 -6.17 6.06 6.72
CA SER A 59 -4.92 6.37 7.43
C SER A 59 -3.85 6.79 6.42
N TYR A 60 -2.87 7.55 6.91
CA TYR A 60 -1.77 8.08 6.08
C TYR A 60 -1.02 6.97 5.31
N ASP A 61 -0.88 5.79 5.91
CA ASP A 61 -0.22 4.62 5.33
C ASP A 61 -1.15 3.71 4.50
N GLY A 62 -2.43 4.08 4.35
CA GLY A 62 -3.43 3.31 3.60
C GLY A 62 -3.81 1.96 4.23
N ARG A 63 -3.41 1.68 5.47
CA ARG A 63 -3.68 0.40 6.14
C ARG A 63 -5.04 0.32 6.81
N PHE A 64 -5.64 1.47 7.14
CA PHE A 64 -6.90 1.55 7.87
C PHE A 64 -7.87 2.53 7.21
N ILE A 65 -9.16 2.28 7.40
CA ILE A 65 -10.23 3.21 7.07
C ILE A 65 -10.95 3.57 8.37
N GLY A 66 -10.82 4.82 8.79
CA GLY A 66 -11.61 5.39 9.86
C GLY A 66 -13.00 5.76 9.35
N ILE A 67 -14.03 5.35 10.08
CA ILE A 67 -15.41 5.78 9.85
C ILE A 67 -15.88 6.59 11.06
N HIS A 68 -16.46 7.76 10.82
CA HIS A 68 -17.25 8.46 11.84
C HIS A 68 -18.69 7.97 11.74
N THR A 69 -19.29 7.69 12.89
CA THR A 69 -20.65 7.16 13.03
C THR A 69 -21.51 8.12 13.80
#